data_AF-A0A0C2ZQ44-F1
#
_entry.id   AF-A0A0C2ZQ44-F1
#
_cell.length_a   1.000
_cell.length_b   1.000
_cell.length_c   1.000
_cell.angle_alpha   90.00
_cell.angle_beta   90.00
_cell.angle_gamma   90.00
#
_symmetry.space_group_name_H-M   'P 1'
#
loop_
_entity.id
_entity.type
_entity.pdbx_description
1 polymer ?
#
loop_
_entity_poly.entity_id
_entity_poly.type
_entity_poly.pdbx_seq_one_letter_code
_entity_poly.pdbx_strand_id
1 'polypeptide(L)'
;MQKEYVFYSPNALEFPLPDDIEVLTQPCDEGEYLISNAPEVKAMIYAPEINYYLSHSRDSLAQKIANVSKLYAIRSIGFDYAQDMDYAQDVGDKLLLVTTGTSYDVLKNDLAQEGFLAMILSPELILDVNGHIGSLHVTLKKEGELFDVECDQIIWEEAPSFATKQSGVYDPKLLGLEGALKKARANKGVYHYKNFINYDSSICQYHERREEICGKCAEVCPTVAILKEDETKHLAFSHIDCHGCGGCISVCPSGALDYTQMPRSAFAHLTSYVSDAITLIIPHKMDLDLIDIALPEGVLPFMIEGEKYLHEAHLMNLLQTSGNPVIFYTDFISKGTGDVIRMINEIFERKYQKTAIYVCEDTQTLESIFNTLQPFPECKYGINEMGLRKREIFSARLAHLVGEDDLGVVKTGEHVHYGDIVINEDKCTLCLSCVGACNVRALTAHPEDNSLRFNASICTNCGYCEVTCPEKECLSVIKDEIHLKPKWFSQRIMAYDELFKCTECGKEFATNKAVQKIAALMTPLFGADDVKIRTLYCCADCKPKVMFKAHMESQYS
;
A
#
# COMPACT_ATOMS: atom_id res chain seq x y z
N MET A 1 31.50 -21.31 -0.56
CA MET A 1 31.31 -19.96 0.00
C MET A 1 30.69 -19.17 -1.13
N GLN A 2 29.41 -18.83 -1.02
CA GLN A 2 28.71 -18.07 -2.06
C GLN A 2 29.42 -16.71 -2.18
N LYS A 3 29.80 -16.32 -3.39
CA LYS A 3 30.41 -15.00 -3.63
C LYS A 3 29.25 -14.02 -3.86
N GLU A 4 29.28 -12.86 -3.21
CA GLU A 4 28.11 -11.95 -3.21
C GLU A 4 27.90 -11.31 -4.59
N TYR A 5 28.93 -10.68 -5.17
CA TYR A 5 28.78 -9.89 -6.39
C TYR A 5 29.68 -10.39 -7.52
N VAL A 6 29.14 -10.40 -8.74
CA VAL A 6 29.89 -10.72 -9.94
C VAL A 6 29.61 -9.74 -11.07
N PHE A 7 30.69 -9.18 -11.61
CA PHE A 7 30.67 -8.38 -12.81
C PHE A 7 31.23 -9.19 -13.99
N TYR A 8 30.36 -9.50 -14.95
CA TYR A 8 30.76 -10.10 -16.21
C TYR A 8 31.01 -9.04 -17.28
N SER A 9 32.18 -9.12 -17.91
CA SER A 9 32.50 -8.35 -19.12
C SER A 9 33.42 -9.17 -20.03
N PRO A 10 33.04 -9.40 -21.30
CA PRO A 10 33.90 -10.11 -22.25
C PRO A 10 35.16 -9.33 -22.61
N ASN A 11 35.14 -8.01 -22.42
CA ASN A 11 36.28 -7.12 -22.64
C ASN A 11 36.99 -6.81 -21.32
N ALA A 12 38.29 -6.49 -21.38
CA ALA A 12 39.02 -6.00 -20.23
C ALA A 12 38.36 -4.69 -19.73
N LEU A 13 38.03 -4.63 -18.45
CA LEU A 13 37.55 -3.41 -17.81
C LEU A 13 38.63 -2.33 -17.90
N GLU A 14 38.23 -1.12 -18.29
CA GLU A 14 39.12 0.04 -18.34
C GLU A 14 39.45 0.61 -16.95
N PHE A 15 38.85 0.05 -15.89
CA PHE A 15 38.99 0.50 -14.52
C PHE A 15 38.82 -0.64 -13.51
N PRO A 16 39.46 -0.55 -12.32
CA PRO A 16 39.28 -1.55 -11.28
C PRO A 16 37.90 -1.43 -10.63
N LEU A 17 37.29 -2.57 -10.32
CA LEU A 17 36.15 -2.65 -9.40
C LEU A 17 36.64 -3.01 -7.99
N PRO A 18 35.86 -2.68 -6.94
CA PRO A 18 36.19 -3.07 -5.57
C PRO A 18 36.32 -4.60 -5.38
N ASP A 19 37.13 -5.02 -4.41
CA ASP A 19 37.55 -6.42 -4.23
C ASP A 19 36.40 -7.39 -3.88
N ASP A 20 35.27 -6.86 -3.40
CA ASP A 20 34.03 -7.59 -3.13
C ASP A 20 33.24 -7.95 -4.40
N ILE A 21 33.59 -7.38 -5.55
CA ILE A 21 33.00 -7.68 -6.85
C ILE A 21 33.97 -8.52 -7.68
N GLU A 22 33.63 -9.80 -7.88
CA GLU A 22 34.43 -10.66 -8.74
C GLU A 22 34.23 -10.28 -10.21
N VAL A 23 35.32 -10.14 -10.96
CA VAL A 23 35.28 -9.87 -12.40
C VAL A 23 35.49 -11.14 -13.19
N LEU A 24 34.55 -11.48 -14.07
CA LEU A 24 34.63 -12.60 -15.00
C LEU A 24 34.77 -12.12 -16.45
N THR A 25 35.69 -12.73 -17.20
CA THR A 25 35.85 -12.51 -18.65
C THR A 25 35.18 -13.57 -19.53
N GLN A 26 34.76 -14.68 -18.91
CA GLN A 26 33.96 -15.73 -19.54
C GLN A 26 32.78 -16.06 -18.62
N PRO A 27 31.59 -16.34 -19.17
CA PRO A 27 30.47 -16.77 -18.35
C PRO A 27 30.85 -18.07 -17.65
N CYS A 28 30.52 -18.18 -16.37
CA CYS A 28 30.84 -19.32 -15.54
C CYS A 28 29.55 -19.92 -14.99
N ASP A 29 29.30 -21.20 -15.28
CA ASP A 29 28.14 -21.95 -14.77
C ASP A 29 28.41 -22.59 -13.40
N GLU A 30 29.68 -22.60 -12.94
CA GLU A 30 30.10 -23.30 -11.72
C GLU A 30 30.04 -22.43 -10.45
N GLY A 31 29.73 -21.14 -10.57
CA GLY A 31 29.57 -20.21 -9.44
C GLY A 31 28.10 -19.93 -9.11
N GLU A 32 27.75 -19.94 -7.82
CA GLU A 32 26.48 -19.38 -7.34
C GLU A 32 26.75 -17.99 -6.77
N TYR A 33 26.32 -16.96 -7.51
CA TYR A 33 26.42 -15.57 -7.11
C TYR A 33 25.07 -15.04 -6.61
N LEU A 34 25.09 -14.05 -5.72
CA LEU A 34 23.85 -13.39 -5.33
C LEU A 34 23.38 -12.45 -6.45
N ILE A 35 24.28 -11.59 -6.95
CA ILE A 35 23.92 -10.52 -7.89
C ILE A 35 24.89 -10.51 -9.08
N SER A 36 24.34 -10.44 -10.29
CA SER A 36 25.11 -10.23 -11.51
C SER A 36 24.58 -9.07 -12.35
N ASN A 37 25.49 -8.34 -12.98
CA ASN A 37 25.17 -7.39 -14.04
C ASN A 37 24.76 -8.05 -15.37
N ALA A 38 24.83 -9.38 -15.50
CA ALA A 38 24.67 -10.07 -16.78
C ALA A 38 23.79 -11.33 -16.64
N PRO A 39 22.84 -11.57 -17.55
CA PRO A 39 21.96 -12.74 -17.48
C PRO A 39 22.68 -14.06 -17.82
N GLU A 40 23.85 -14.00 -18.46
CA GLU A 40 24.65 -15.17 -18.82
C GLU A 40 25.38 -15.80 -17.63
N VAL A 41 25.45 -15.10 -16.49
CA VAL A 41 26.06 -15.62 -15.27
C VAL A 41 24.96 -16.14 -14.34
N LYS A 42 25.17 -17.33 -13.80
CA LYS A 42 24.25 -17.94 -12.83
C LYS A 42 24.26 -17.12 -11.52
N ALA A 43 23.26 -16.26 -11.35
CA ALA A 43 23.04 -15.46 -10.14
C ALA A 43 21.57 -15.49 -9.72
N MET A 44 21.32 -15.22 -8.42
CA MET A 44 19.95 -15.11 -7.91
C MET A 44 19.23 -13.85 -8.41
N ILE A 45 19.97 -12.76 -8.60
CA ILE A 45 19.46 -11.46 -9.03
C ILE A 45 20.25 -10.98 -10.24
N TYR A 46 19.49 -10.54 -11.25
CA TYR A 46 20.01 -9.83 -12.39
C TYR A 46 19.81 -8.32 -12.21
N ALA A 47 20.90 -7.55 -12.31
CA ALA A 47 20.97 -6.11 -12.10
C ALA A 47 21.40 -5.37 -13.39
N PRO A 48 20.51 -5.29 -14.40
CA PRO A 48 20.82 -4.67 -15.70
C PRO A 48 21.22 -3.19 -15.60
N GLU A 49 20.74 -2.49 -14.57
CA GLU A 49 21.00 -1.07 -14.36
C GLU A 49 22.49 -0.75 -14.14
N ILE A 50 23.29 -1.73 -13.75
CA ILE A 50 24.74 -1.58 -13.58
C ILE A 50 25.41 -1.33 -14.94
N ASN A 51 25.06 -2.13 -15.94
CA ASN A 51 25.58 -1.95 -17.31
C ASN A 51 25.03 -0.67 -17.93
N TYR A 52 23.75 -0.40 -17.72
CA TYR A 52 23.10 0.82 -18.18
C TYR A 52 23.81 2.07 -17.65
N TYR A 53 24.04 2.13 -16.33
CA TYR A 53 24.75 3.25 -15.70
C TYR A 53 26.17 3.42 -16.24
N LEU A 54 26.94 2.32 -16.35
CA LEU A 54 28.33 2.40 -16.83
C LEU A 54 28.45 2.93 -18.26
N SER A 55 27.54 2.49 -19.14
CA SER A 55 27.53 2.86 -20.56
C SER A 55 27.01 4.28 -20.82
N HIS A 56 26.06 4.78 -20.02
CA HIS A 56 25.41 6.06 -20.29
C HIS A 56 25.87 7.21 -19.38
N SER A 57 26.44 6.92 -18.21
CA SER A 57 26.83 7.96 -17.24
C SER A 57 28.00 8.82 -17.70
N ARG A 58 27.85 10.13 -17.48
CA ARG A 58 28.91 11.15 -17.63
C ARG A 58 29.70 11.40 -16.35
N ASP A 59 29.42 10.67 -15.27
CA ASP A 59 30.21 10.72 -14.05
C ASP A 59 31.69 10.42 -14.32
N SER A 60 32.56 11.01 -13.50
CA SER A 60 33.99 10.68 -13.51
C SER A 60 34.22 9.20 -13.22
N LEU A 61 35.36 8.66 -13.65
CA LEU A 61 35.71 7.26 -13.42
C LEU A 61 35.66 6.88 -11.93
N ALA A 62 36.10 7.78 -11.05
CA ALA A 62 36.05 7.55 -9.60
C ALA A 62 34.61 7.45 -9.07
N GLN A 63 33.70 8.32 -9.55
CA GLN A 63 32.28 8.25 -9.20
C GLN A 63 31.63 6.99 -9.78
N LYS A 64 31.98 6.59 -11.03
CA LYS A 64 31.48 5.35 -11.62
C LYS A 64 31.81 4.12 -10.79
N ILE A 65 33.08 3.98 -10.36
CA ILE A 65 33.54 2.88 -9.51
C ILE A 65 32.73 2.86 -8.19
N ALA A 66 32.59 4.01 -7.53
CA ALA A 66 31.84 4.11 -6.28
C ALA A 66 30.33 3.79 -6.46
N ASN A 67 29.74 4.24 -7.56
CA ASN A 67 28.32 4.05 -7.84
C ASN A 67 27.98 2.61 -8.26
N VAL A 68 28.89 1.89 -8.92
CA VAL A 68 28.70 0.45 -9.19
C VAL A 68 28.52 -0.33 -7.88
N SER A 69 29.35 -0.09 -6.87
CA SER A 69 29.18 -0.72 -5.56
C SER A 69 27.86 -0.35 -4.89
N LYS A 70 27.39 0.89 -5.04
CA LYS A 70 26.07 1.30 -4.54
C LYS A 70 24.94 0.54 -5.22
N LEU A 71 25.01 0.34 -6.54
CA LEU A 71 23.98 -0.39 -7.29
C LEU A 71 23.91 -1.87 -6.86
N TYR A 72 25.06 -2.52 -6.67
CA TYR A 72 25.10 -3.87 -6.07
C TYR A 72 24.51 -3.89 -4.66
N ALA A 73 24.90 -2.95 -3.80
CA ALA A 73 24.40 -2.88 -2.43
C ALA A 73 22.87 -2.63 -2.37
N ILE A 74 22.33 -1.81 -3.27
CA ILE A 74 20.87 -1.60 -3.40
C ILE A 74 20.17 -2.92 -3.69
N ARG A 75 20.66 -3.72 -4.64
CA ARG A 75 20.06 -5.03 -4.95
C ARG A 75 20.22 -6.02 -3.80
N SER A 76 21.36 -6.01 -3.12
CA SER A 76 21.64 -6.86 -1.96
C SER A 76 20.68 -6.58 -0.80
N ILE A 77 20.48 -5.30 -0.46
CA ILE A 77 19.53 -4.90 0.59
C ILE A 77 18.09 -5.24 0.20
N GLY A 78 17.72 -5.06 -1.07
CA GLY A 78 16.41 -5.46 -1.57
C GLY A 78 16.15 -6.94 -1.29
N PHE A 79 17.14 -7.79 -1.59
CA PHE A 79 17.10 -9.22 -1.31
C PHE A 79 17.02 -9.54 0.19
N ASP A 80 17.92 -8.97 1.00
CA ASP A 80 18.04 -9.28 2.42
C ASP A 80 16.78 -8.91 3.22
N TYR A 81 16.07 -7.85 2.80
CA TYR A 81 14.85 -7.38 3.43
C TYR A 81 13.58 -7.87 2.74
N ALA A 82 13.70 -8.67 1.67
CA ALA A 82 12.55 -9.27 1.01
C ALA A 82 11.76 -10.15 2.00
N GLN A 83 10.44 -10.06 1.92
CA GLN A 83 9.49 -10.79 2.76
C GLN A 83 8.58 -11.70 1.92
N ASP A 84 8.96 -11.93 0.66
CA ASP A 84 8.28 -12.91 -0.18
C ASP A 84 8.69 -14.33 0.19
N MET A 85 7.78 -15.25 -0.07
CA MET A 85 7.90 -16.68 0.13
C MET A 85 7.60 -17.36 -1.19
N ASP A 86 8.35 -18.41 -1.49
CA ASP A 86 8.09 -19.26 -2.63
C ASP A 86 6.92 -20.21 -2.36
N TYR A 87 6.00 -20.26 -3.32
CA TYR A 87 4.87 -21.17 -3.34
C TYR A 87 4.89 -21.98 -4.64
N ALA A 88 4.12 -23.06 -4.64
CA ALA A 88 3.94 -23.92 -5.79
C ALA A 88 2.48 -24.39 -5.86
N GLN A 89 1.96 -24.47 -7.07
CA GLN A 89 0.65 -25.02 -7.39
C GLN A 89 0.81 -26.10 -8.45
N ASP A 90 0.27 -27.29 -8.19
CA ASP A 90 0.20 -28.33 -9.21
C ASP A 90 -0.79 -27.91 -10.30
N VAL A 91 -0.37 -28.07 -11.56
CA VAL A 91 -1.18 -27.77 -12.75
C VAL A 91 -1.24 -29.04 -13.58
N GLY A 92 -2.42 -29.64 -13.60
CA GLY A 92 -2.70 -30.85 -14.35
C GLY A 92 -2.75 -30.64 -15.86
N ASP A 93 -3.41 -31.57 -16.53
CA ASP A 93 -3.48 -31.66 -17.98
C ASP A 93 -4.85 -31.22 -18.54
N LYS A 94 -5.82 -30.83 -17.71
CA LYS A 94 -7.15 -30.42 -18.16
C LYS A 94 -7.10 -29.01 -18.75
N LEU A 95 -7.20 -28.91 -20.07
CA LEU A 95 -7.16 -27.64 -20.79
C LEU A 95 -8.53 -27.37 -21.42
N LEU A 96 -9.16 -26.26 -21.03
CA LEU A 96 -10.41 -25.83 -21.64
C LEU A 96 -10.14 -24.88 -22.80
N LEU A 97 -10.66 -25.21 -23.98
CA LEU A 97 -10.64 -24.38 -25.18
C LEU A 97 -12.03 -23.77 -25.36
N VAL A 98 -12.14 -22.45 -25.21
CA VAL A 98 -13.41 -21.74 -25.35
C VAL A 98 -13.43 -20.99 -26.67
N THR A 99 -14.28 -21.45 -27.59
CA THR A 99 -14.33 -20.95 -28.96
C THR A 99 -15.64 -21.33 -29.66
N THR A 100 -15.97 -20.60 -30.72
CA THR A 100 -17.02 -20.97 -31.69
C THR A 100 -16.45 -21.50 -33.01
N GLY A 101 -15.13 -21.50 -33.17
CA GLY A 101 -14.45 -21.90 -34.40
C GLY A 101 -14.20 -23.40 -34.52
N THR A 102 -14.50 -23.98 -35.68
CA THR A 102 -14.25 -25.41 -35.99
C THR A 102 -12.76 -25.74 -36.15
N SER A 103 -11.88 -24.73 -36.23
CA SER A 103 -10.42 -24.91 -36.35
C SER A 103 -9.79 -25.52 -35.09
N TYR A 104 -10.45 -25.43 -33.94
CA TYR A 104 -9.94 -25.94 -32.66
C TYR A 104 -10.11 -27.45 -32.48
N ASP A 105 -10.89 -28.13 -33.35
CA ASP A 105 -10.97 -29.60 -33.33
C ASP A 105 -9.64 -30.26 -33.71
N VAL A 106 -8.90 -29.67 -34.64
CA VAL A 106 -7.54 -30.12 -35.01
C VAL A 106 -6.59 -29.88 -33.85
N LEU A 107 -6.60 -28.65 -33.30
CA LEU A 107 -5.75 -28.28 -32.16
C LEU A 107 -5.99 -29.17 -30.93
N LYS A 108 -7.24 -29.55 -30.65
CA LYS A 108 -7.58 -30.49 -29.57
C LYS A 108 -6.88 -31.84 -29.75
N ASN A 109 -6.81 -32.36 -30.98
CA ASN A 109 -6.13 -33.63 -31.25
C ASN A 109 -4.61 -33.51 -31.09
N ASP A 110 -4.03 -32.38 -31.51
CA ASP A 110 -2.60 -32.11 -31.35
C ASP A 110 -2.23 -32.01 -29.86
N LEU A 111 -3.02 -31.26 -29.07
CA LEU A 111 -2.86 -31.15 -27.63
C LEU A 111 -2.99 -32.49 -26.90
N ALA A 112 -3.87 -33.38 -27.37
CA ALA A 112 -4.01 -34.73 -26.81
C ALA A 112 -2.74 -35.57 -27.04
N GLN A 113 -2.05 -35.42 -28.18
CA GLN A 113 -0.76 -36.08 -28.42
C GLN A 113 0.36 -35.52 -27.52
N GLU A 114 0.25 -34.27 -27.11
CA GLU A 114 1.11 -33.61 -26.11
C GLU A 114 0.71 -33.95 -24.65
N GLY A 115 -0.30 -34.81 -24.48
CA GLY A 115 -0.77 -35.30 -23.19
C GLY A 115 -1.66 -34.32 -22.43
N PHE A 116 -2.34 -33.40 -23.11
CA PHE A 116 -3.42 -32.59 -22.51
C PHE A 116 -4.77 -33.29 -22.64
N LEU A 117 -5.61 -33.19 -21.62
CA LEU A 117 -7.03 -33.49 -21.69
C LEU A 117 -7.79 -32.23 -22.12
N ALA A 118 -7.83 -31.99 -23.43
CA ALA A 118 -8.44 -30.79 -24.01
C ALA A 118 -9.97 -30.93 -24.18
N MET A 119 -10.75 -30.00 -23.64
CA MET A 119 -12.20 -29.90 -23.79
C MET A 119 -12.57 -28.65 -24.59
N ILE A 120 -13.60 -28.71 -25.42
CA ILE A 120 -14.08 -27.54 -26.19
C ILE A 120 -15.46 -27.13 -25.64
N LEU A 121 -15.63 -25.85 -25.32
CA LEU A 121 -16.91 -25.27 -24.93
C LEU A 121 -17.22 -24.01 -25.74
N SER A 122 -18.51 -23.81 -26.01
CA SER A 122 -19.00 -22.56 -26.60
C SER A 122 -19.02 -21.46 -25.53
N PRO A 123 -18.53 -20.22 -25.83
CA PRO A 123 -18.55 -19.10 -24.90
C PRO A 123 -19.94 -18.81 -24.32
N GLU A 124 -21.01 -19.02 -25.10
CA GLU A 124 -22.39 -18.72 -24.72
C GLU A 124 -22.96 -19.60 -23.59
N LEU A 125 -22.29 -20.72 -23.30
CA LEU A 125 -22.65 -21.61 -22.20
C LEU A 125 -22.03 -21.17 -20.88
N ILE A 126 -20.96 -20.37 -20.91
CA ILE A 126 -20.19 -20.03 -19.71
C ILE A 126 -20.82 -18.83 -19.02
N LEU A 127 -21.21 -19.03 -17.76
CA LEU A 127 -21.75 -17.99 -16.90
C LEU A 127 -20.65 -17.28 -16.12
N ASP A 128 -19.70 -18.03 -15.57
CA ASP A 128 -18.64 -17.51 -14.70
C ASP A 128 -17.41 -18.43 -14.67
N VAL A 129 -16.26 -17.89 -14.24
CA VAL A 129 -15.01 -18.63 -13.99
C VAL A 129 -14.45 -18.22 -12.63
N ASN A 130 -14.24 -19.19 -11.75
CA ASN A 130 -13.69 -19.02 -10.41
C ASN A 130 -12.46 -19.91 -10.18
N GLY A 131 -11.71 -19.64 -9.11
CA GLY A 131 -10.49 -20.36 -8.77
C GLY A 131 -9.25 -19.73 -9.40
N HIS A 132 -8.19 -20.53 -9.54
CA HIS A 132 -6.89 -20.10 -10.05
C HIS A 132 -6.29 -21.20 -10.91
N ILE A 133 -5.17 -20.92 -11.59
CA ILE A 133 -4.44 -21.92 -12.38
C ILE A 133 -4.23 -23.22 -11.59
N GLY A 134 -4.50 -24.37 -12.22
CA GLY A 134 -4.49 -25.70 -11.59
C GLY A 134 -5.76 -26.08 -10.82
N SER A 135 -6.71 -25.16 -10.61
CA SER A 135 -7.97 -25.40 -9.89
C SER A 135 -9.07 -24.43 -10.32
N LEU A 136 -9.30 -24.30 -11.64
CA LEU A 136 -10.35 -23.44 -12.19
C LEU A 136 -11.70 -24.16 -12.23
N HIS A 137 -12.75 -23.46 -11.79
CA HIS A 137 -14.14 -23.91 -11.82
C HIS A 137 -14.93 -23.02 -12.78
N VAL A 138 -15.45 -23.62 -13.85
CA VAL A 138 -16.23 -22.93 -14.90
C VAL A 138 -17.70 -23.30 -14.74
N THR A 139 -18.52 -22.32 -14.38
CA THR A 139 -19.96 -22.50 -14.23
C THR A 139 -20.64 -22.32 -15.58
N LEU A 140 -21.37 -23.33 -16.01
CA LEU A 140 -22.10 -23.39 -17.27
C LEU A 140 -23.60 -23.27 -17.03
N LYS A 141 -24.31 -22.65 -17.98
CA LYS A 141 -25.78 -22.62 -18.01
C LYS A 141 -26.31 -23.25 -19.29
N LYS A 142 -27.02 -24.37 -19.17
CA LYS A 142 -27.66 -25.05 -20.30
C LYS A 142 -29.10 -25.41 -19.93
N GLU A 143 -30.04 -25.02 -20.80
CA GLU A 143 -31.48 -25.34 -20.63
C GLU A 143 -32.09 -24.92 -19.28
N GLY A 144 -31.48 -23.93 -18.60
CA GLY A 144 -31.92 -23.45 -17.29
C GLY A 144 -31.26 -24.14 -16.10
N GLU A 145 -30.46 -25.18 -16.32
CA GLU A 145 -29.67 -25.87 -15.30
C GLU A 145 -28.23 -25.35 -15.27
N LEU A 146 -27.61 -25.41 -14.09
CA LEU A 146 -26.22 -25.02 -13.85
C LEU A 146 -25.34 -26.26 -13.70
N PHE A 147 -24.17 -26.23 -14.32
CA PHE A 147 -23.16 -27.30 -14.26
C PHE A 147 -21.79 -26.69 -14.01
N ASP A 148 -20.95 -27.34 -13.22
CA ASP A 148 -19.57 -26.90 -13.02
C ASP A 148 -18.60 -27.83 -13.75
N VAL A 149 -17.65 -27.25 -14.47
CA VAL A 149 -16.55 -27.96 -15.12
C VAL A 149 -15.24 -27.51 -14.49
N GLU A 150 -14.45 -28.48 -14.04
CA GLU A 150 -13.11 -28.23 -13.52
C GLU A 150 -12.06 -28.33 -14.63
N CYS A 151 -11.13 -27.40 -14.64
CA CYS A 151 -9.97 -27.43 -15.52
C CYS A 151 -8.74 -26.80 -14.83
N ASP A 152 -7.57 -27.08 -15.36
CA ASP A 152 -6.32 -26.50 -14.85
C ASP A 152 -6.02 -25.15 -15.52
N GLN A 153 -6.36 -25.03 -16.81
CA GLN A 153 -6.06 -23.87 -17.63
C GLN A 153 -7.16 -23.65 -18.70
N ILE A 154 -7.31 -22.41 -19.15
CA ILE A 154 -8.29 -22.00 -20.16
C ILE A 154 -7.61 -21.20 -21.27
N ILE A 155 -7.86 -21.56 -22.52
CA ILE A 155 -7.60 -20.71 -23.69
C ILE A 155 -8.95 -20.23 -24.21
N TRP A 156 -9.19 -18.93 -24.15
CA TRP A 156 -10.49 -18.33 -24.52
C TRP A 156 -10.27 -17.09 -25.38
N GLU A 157 -10.65 -17.18 -26.65
CA GLU A 157 -10.62 -16.06 -27.59
C GLU A 157 -11.68 -15.01 -27.25
N GLU A 158 -11.27 -13.74 -27.10
CA GLU A 158 -12.15 -12.66 -26.62
C GLU A 158 -12.74 -12.95 -25.24
N ALA A 159 -11.89 -13.43 -24.33
CA ALA A 159 -12.31 -13.77 -22.99
C ALA A 159 -12.89 -12.52 -22.29
N PRO A 160 -14.07 -12.63 -21.66
CA PRO A 160 -14.66 -11.53 -20.91
C PRO A 160 -13.83 -11.21 -19.66
N SER A 161 -13.97 -9.98 -19.16
CA SER A 161 -13.12 -9.47 -18.08
C SER A 161 -13.18 -10.28 -16.78
N PHE A 162 -14.30 -10.95 -16.48
CA PHE A 162 -14.40 -11.82 -15.30
C PHE A 162 -13.49 -13.05 -15.42
N ALA A 163 -13.31 -13.59 -16.64
CA ALA A 163 -12.45 -14.74 -16.89
C ALA A 163 -10.97 -14.34 -16.95
N THR A 164 -10.64 -13.23 -17.64
CA THR A 164 -9.24 -12.78 -17.77
C THR A 164 -8.60 -12.32 -16.46
N LYS A 165 -9.39 -12.12 -15.41
CA LYS A 165 -8.90 -11.79 -14.07
C LYS A 165 -8.39 -13.00 -13.29
N GLN A 166 -8.71 -14.21 -13.73
CA GLN A 166 -8.26 -15.46 -13.12
C GLN A 166 -6.91 -15.87 -13.70
N SER A 167 -5.98 -16.32 -12.85
CA SER A 167 -4.76 -16.96 -13.31
C SER A 167 -5.08 -18.23 -14.12
N GLY A 168 -4.26 -18.52 -15.14
CA GLY A 168 -4.47 -19.70 -15.99
C GLY A 168 -5.45 -19.50 -17.15
N VAL A 169 -6.01 -18.29 -17.33
CA VAL A 169 -6.82 -17.92 -18.50
C VAL A 169 -5.98 -17.11 -19.49
N TYR A 170 -5.91 -17.57 -20.75
CA TYR A 170 -5.13 -16.94 -21.80
C TYR A 170 -6.02 -16.57 -22.99
N ASP A 171 -5.95 -15.31 -23.42
CA ASP A 171 -6.67 -14.83 -24.60
C ASP A 171 -5.75 -14.79 -25.84
N PRO A 172 -5.98 -15.65 -26.85
CA PRO A 172 -5.26 -15.62 -28.12
C PRO A 172 -5.29 -14.28 -28.86
N LYS A 173 -6.29 -13.41 -28.67
CA LYS A 173 -6.29 -12.07 -29.29
C LYS A 173 -5.24 -11.14 -28.67
N LEU A 174 -4.91 -11.34 -27.39
CA LEU A 174 -3.92 -10.54 -26.68
C LEU A 174 -2.50 -11.11 -26.83
N LEU A 175 -2.37 -12.43 -26.80
CA LEU A 175 -1.06 -13.11 -26.77
C LEU A 175 -0.64 -13.72 -28.12
N GLY A 176 -1.56 -13.82 -29.07
CA GLY A 176 -1.47 -14.78 -30.18
C GLY A 176 -1.74 -16.21 -29.71
N LEU A 177 -2.28 -17.05 -30.61
CA LEU A 177 -2.59 -18.45 -30.29
C LEU A 177 -1.35 -19.24 -29.84
N GLU A 178 -0.24 -19.11 -30.55
CA GLU A 178 1.03 -19.74 -30.16
C GLU A 178 1.54 -19.24 -28.81
N GLY A 179 1.34 -17.95 -28.50
CA GLY A 179 1.70 -17.39 -27.20
C GLY A 179 0.86 -18.00 -26.07
N ALA A 180 -0.45 -18.13 -26.27
CA ALA A 180 -1.35 -18.79 -25.34
C ALA A 180 -0.99 -20.27 -25.12
N LEU A 181 -0.73 -21.01 -26.20
CA LEU A 181 -0.32 -22.43 -26.15
C LEU A 181 1.04 -22.59 -25.46
N LYS A 182 2.00 -21.71 -25.74
CA LYS A 182 3.31 -21.72 -25.09
C LYS A 182 3.16 -21.56 -23.57
N LYS A 183 2.30 -20.65 -23.10
CA LYS A 183 2.01 -20.50 -21.66
C LYS A 183 1.36 -21.76 -21.08
N ALA A 184 0.33 -22.30 -21.75
CA ALA A 184 -0.36 -23.50 -21.29
C ALA A 184 0.61 -24.69 -21.13
N ARG A 185 1.50 -24.88 -22.10
CA ARG A 185 2.57 -25.89 -22.09
C ARG A 185 3.58 -25.66 -20.98
N ALA A 186 4.07 -24.42 -20.83
CA ALA A 186 5.07 -24.08 -19.83
C ALA A 186 4.56 -24.25 -18.39
N ASN A 187 3.27 -23.99 -18.17
CA ASN A 187 2.68 -24.05 -16.83
C ASN A 187 2.16 -25.43 -16.45
N LYS A 188 2.10 -26.40 -17.38
CA LYS A 188 1.74 -27.80 -17.07
C LYS A 188 2.83 -28.42 -16.20
N GLY A 189 2.44 -29.04 -15.08
CA GLY A 189 3.37 -29.57 -14.07
C GLY A 189 3.26 -28.77 -12.79
N VAL A 190 4.27 -27.94 -12.49
CA VAL A 190 4.30 -27.14 -11.26
C VAL A 190 4.42 -25.66 -11.63
N TYR A 191 3.44 -24.86 -11.19
CA TYR A 191 3.44 -23.42 -11.31
C TYR A 191 4.01 -22.79 -10.04
N HIS A 192 5.17 -22.15 -10.17
CA HIS A 192 5.83 -21.45 -9.07
C HIS A 192 5.39 -19.98 -9.03
N TYR A 193 5.09 -19.48 -7.83
CA TYR A 193 4.70 -18.10 -7.61
C TYR A 193 5.16 -17.61 -6.23
N LYS A 194 5.04 -16.29 -6.01
CA LYS A 194 5.42 -15.63 -4.76
C LYS A 194 4.29 -14.75 -4.25
N ASN A 195 4.26 -14.46 -2.96
CA ASN A 195 3.46 -13.34 -2.45
C ASN A 195 4.18 -12.02 -2.75
N PHE A 196 3.43 -11.05 -3.28
CA PHE A 196 3.94 -9.70 -3.56
C PHE A 196 3.52 -8.65 -2.50
N ILE A 197 2.63 -9.05 -1.60
CA ILE A 197 2.00 -8.15 -0.64
C ILE A 197 1.98 -8.82 0.73
N ASN A 198 2.34 -8.05 1.75
CA ASN A 198 2.08 -8.37 3.15
C ASN A 198 0.91 -7.54 3.66
N TYR A 199 0.07 -8.16 4.51
CA TYR A 199 -1.16 -7.56 5.04
C TYR A 199 -1.18 -7.56 6.57
N ASP A 200 -1.32 -6.38 7.17
CA ASP A 200 -1.56 -6.17 8.59
C ASP A 200 -3.02 -5.76 8.85
N SER A 201 -3.81 -6.72 9.33
CA SER A 201 -5.23 -6.51 9.62
C SER A 201 -5.47 -5.53 10.79
N SER A 202 -4.51 -5.39 11.71
CA SER A 202 -4.65 -4.55 12.91
C SER A 202 -4.75 -3.06 12.60
N ILE A 203 -4.20 -2.63 11.46
CA ILE A 203 -4.23 -1.24 10.98
C ILE A 203 -5.08 -1.07 9.71
N CYS A 204 -5.69 -2.14 9.21
CA CYS A 204 -6.59 -2.09 8.07
C CYS A 204 -7.86 -1.27 8.42
N GLN A 205 -8.30 -0.42 7.49
CA GLN A 205 -9.51 0.40 7.67
C GLN A 205 -10.80 -0.30 7.23
N TYR A 206 -10.69 -1.48 6.63
CA TYR A 206 -11.82 -2.35 6.27
C TYR A 206 -12.09 -3.40 7.34
N HIS A 207 -11.04 -4.02 7.88
CA HIS A 207 -11.11 -5.15 8.81
C HIS A 207 -12.06 -4.91 10.00
N GLU A 208 -13.03 -5.81 10.17
CA GLU A 208 -13.99 -5.86 11.29
C GLU A 208 -14.75 -4.54 11.55
N ARG A 209 -14.94 -3.70 10.51
CA ARG A 209 -15.79 -2.51 10.62
C ARG A 209 -17.26 -2.90 10.58
N ARG A 210 -18.12 -2.12 11.26
CA ARG A 210 -19.59 -2.31 11.20
C ARG A 210 -20.19 -1.95 9.85
N GLU A 211 -19.52 -1.07 9.12
CA GLU A 211 -19.94 -0.55 7.82
C GLU A 211 -18.75 -0.55 6.87
N GLU A 212 -19.01 -0.53 5.56
CA GLU A 212 -17.96 -0.43 4.56
C GLU A 212 -17.41 1.00 4.51
N ILE A 213 -16.26 1.19 5.14
CA ILE A 213 -15.57 2.49 5.23
C ILE A 213 -14.39 2.60 4.26
N CYS A 214 -13.84 1.46 3.83
CA CYS A 214 -12.68 1.38 2.94
C CYS A 214 -12.88 0.18 1.99
N GLY A 215 -11.99 0.02 1.00
CA GLY A 215 -12.16 -0.99 -0.06
C GLY A 215 -11.23 -0.76 -1.26
N LYS A 216 -10.59 0.42 -1.30
CA LYS A 216 -9.71 0.87 -2.39
C LYS A 216 -8.71 -0.15 -2.90
N CYS A 217 -8.10 -0.95 -2.01
CA CYS A 217 -7.13 -1.97 -2.42
C CYS A 217 -7.76 -3.02 -3.37
N ALA A 218 -8.99 -3.45 -3.08
CA ALA A 218 -9.76 -4.34 -3.96
C ALA A 218 -10.23 -3.62 -5.23
N GLU A 219 -10.65 -2.35 -5.12
CA GLU A 219 -11.12 -1.55 -6.27
C GLU A 219 -10.05 -1.30 -7.32
N VAL A 220 -8.78 -1.13 -6.90
CA VAL A 220 -7.66 -0.89 -7.83
C VAL A 220 -6.96 -2.17 -8.29
N CYS A 221 -7.36 -3.34 -7.75
CA CYS A 221 -6.77 -4.60 -8.14
C CYS A 221 -7.18 -4.93 -9.60
N PRO A 222 -6.22 -5.15 -10.53
CA PRO A 222 -6.56 -5.50 -11.90
C PRO A 222 -6.99 -6.97 -12.05
N THR A 223 -6.80 -7.79 -11.01
CA THR A 223 -7.12 -9.23 -10.98
C THR A 223 -8.15 -9.53 -9.90
N VAL A 224 -8.38 -10.81 -9.59
CA VAL A 224 -9.17 -11.24 -8.42
C VAL A 224 -8.34 -11.37 -7.14
N ALA A 225 -7.09 -10.90 -7.12
CA ALA A 225 -6.17 -11.18 -6.02
C ALA A 225 -6.61 -10.65 -4.65
N ILE A 226 -7.56 -9.70 -4.60
CA ILE A 226 -8.08 -9.13 -3.36
C ILE A 226 -9.60 -9.25 -3.37
N LEU A 227 -10.13 -10.09 -2.49
CA LEU A 227 -11.56 -10.34 -2.35
C LEU A 227 -12.07 -9.72 -1.04
N LYS A 228 -13.26 -9.11 -1.12
CA LYS A 228 -13.96 -8.53 0.03
C LYS A 228 -14.98 -9.52 0.56
N GLU A 229 -14.82 -9.93 1.82
CA GLU A 229 -15.88 -10.62 2.57
C GLU A 229 -16.71 -9.57 3.32
N ASP A 230 -17.85 -9.20 2.73
CA ASP A 230 -18.62 -8.05 3.20
C ASP A 230 -19.36 -8.26 4.52
N GLU A 231 -19.67 -9.49 4.91
CA GLU A 231 -20.43 -9.76 6.15
C GLU A 231 -19.60 -9.47 7.41
N THR A 232 -18.34 -9.90 7.40
CA THR A 232 -17.39 -9.76 8.52
C THR A 232 -16.39 -8.62 8.29
N LYS A 233 -16.42 -8.00 7.10
CA LYS A 233 -15.44 -7.04 6.59
C LYS A 233 -14.01 -7.56 6.63
N HIS A 234 -13.77 -8.79 6.15
CA HIS A 234 -12.43 -9.34 5.97
C HIS A 234 -11.96 -9.20 4.52
N LEU A 235 -10.64 -9.08 4.34
CA LEU A 235 -10.01 -9.15 3.01
C LEU A 235 -9.29 -10.49 2.88
N ALA A 236 -9.57 -11.20 1.79
CA ALA A 236 -8.83 -12.39 1.40
C ALA A 236 -7.86 -12.04 0.27
N PHE A 237 -6.65 -12.61 0.31
CA PHE A 237 -5.60 -12.34 -0.65
C PHE A 237 -5.20 -13.62 -1.37
N SER A 238 -5.42 -13.67 -2.69
CA SER A 238 -4.88 -14.73 -3.54
C SER A 238 -3.50 -14.32 -4.05
N HIS A 239 -2.46 -15.00 -3.56
CA HIS A 239 -1.08 -14.76 -3.99
C HIS A 239 -0.83 -15.25 -5.42
N ILE A 240 -1.50 -16.32 -5.84
CA ILE A 240 -1.35 -16.91 -7.19
C ILE A 240 -1.96 -16.03 -8.28
N ASP A 241 -3.02 -15.28 -7.96
CA ASP A 241 -3.64 -14.31 -8.89
C ASP A 241 -3.03 -12.91 -8.79
N CYS A 242 -2.04 -12.70 -7.91
CA CYS A 242 -1.41 -11.41 -7.72
C CYS A 242 -0.33 -11.18 -8.78
N HIS A 243 -0.52 -10.16 -9.63
CA HIS A 243 0.49 -9.77 -10.62
C HIS A 243 1.72 -9.03 -10.04
N GLY A 244 1.76 -8.76 -8.74
CA GLY A 244 2.85 -7.97 -8.15
C GLY A 244 2.91 -6.50 -8.59
N CYS A 245 1.86 -5.95 -9.21
CA CYS A 245 1.93 -4.56 -9.70
C CYS A 245 2.08 -3.51 -8.59
N GLY A 246 1.52 -3.77 -7.39
CA GLY A 246 1.62 -2.89 -6.23
C GLY A 246 0.56 -1.80 -6.10
N GLY A 247 -0.45 -1.74 -6.98
CA GLY A 247 -1.43 -0.65 -6.99
C GLY A 247 -2.27 -0.54 -5.71
N CYS A 248 -2.52 -1.65 -5.03
CA CYS A 248 -3.21 -1.67 -3.74
C CYS A 248 -2.41 -1.01 -2.61
N ILE A 249 -1.07 -1.00 -2.71
CA ILE A 249 -0.17 -0.43 -1.71
C ILE A 249 -0.14 1.10 -1.82
N SER A 250 -0.14 1.64 -3.05
CA SER A 250 -0.15 3.08 -3.26
C SER A 250 -1.41 3.76 -2.73
N VAL A 251 -2.56 3.07 -2.77
CA VAL A 251 -3.84 3.60 -2.26
C VAL A 251 -4.13 3.24 -0.80
N CYS A 252 -3.33 2.38 -0.16
CA CYS A 252 -3.58 1.98 1.22
C CYS A 252 -3.29 3.15 2.19
N PRO A 253 -4.30 3.71 2.88
CA PRO A 253 -4.10 4.92 3.68
C PRO A 253 -3.30 4.64 4.96
N SER A 254 -3.52 3.49 5.60
CA SER A 254 -2.84 3.12 6.85
C SER A 254 -1.46 2.51 6.65
N GLY A 255 -1.14 2.04 5.44
CA GLY A 255 0.03 1.20 5.20
C GLY A 255 -0.15 -0.25 5.64
N ALA A 256 -1.40 -0.71 5.80
CA ALA A 256 -1.75 -2.11 6.07
C ALA A 256 -1.25 -3.08 4.99
N LEU A 257 -1.02 -2.58 3.77
CA LEU A 257 -0.37 -3.33 2.70
C LEU A 257 1.05 -2.80 2.51
N ASP A 258 2.01 -3.72 2.36
CA ASP A 258 3.40 -3.41 2.03
C ASP A 258 3.90 -4.34 0.90
N TYR A 259 4.91 -3.90 0.15
CA TYR A 259 5.44 -4.63 -1.00
C TYR A 259 6.51 -5.63 -0.53
N THR A 260 6.28 -6.93 -0.67
CA THR A 260 7.14 -7.95 -0.04
C THR A 260 8.56 -7.95 -0.57
N GLN A 261 8.77 -7.74 -1.87
CA GLN A 261 10.11 -7.79 -2.47
C GLN A 261 10.93 -6.53 -2.17
N MET A 262 10.26 -5.44 -1.77
CA MET A 262 10.91 -4.17 -1.45
C MET A 262 10.07 -3.38 -0.44
N PRO A 263 9.97 -3.88 0.80
CA PRO A 263 9.10 -3.29 1.82
C PRO A 263 9.65 -1.95 2.27
N ARG A 264 8.82 -1.17 2.98
CA ARG A 264 9.24 0.14 3.51
C ARG A 264 10.54 0.07 4.32
N SER A 265 10.74 -1.01 5.08
CA SER A 265 11.99 -1.24 5.83
C SER A 265 13.20 -1.36 4.92
N ALA A 266 13.10 -2.11 3.81
CA ALA A 266 14.16 -2.18 2.81
C ALA A 266 14.41 -0.78 2.25
N PHE A 267 13.34 -0.10 1.82
CA PHE A 267 13.40 1.21 1.19
C PHE A 267 14.15 2.23 2.05
N ALA A 268 13.93 2.26 3.37
CA ALA A 268 14.63 3.13 4.30
C ALA A 268 16.15 2.91 4.34
N HIS A 269 16.63 1.70 4.08
CA HIS A 269 18.06 1.39 3.98
C HIS A 269 18.62 1.69 2.59
N LEU A 270 17.86 1.32 1.55
CA LEU A 270 18.21 1.53 0.14
C LEU A 270 18.48 3.00 -0.18
N THR A 271 17.67 3.92 0.35
CA THR A 271 17.79 5.35 0.03
C THR A 271 19.10 5.98 0.54
N SER A 272 19.76 5.37 1.53
CA SER A 272 21.07 5.83 1.99
C SER A 272 22.15 5.76 0.89
N TYR A 273 21.99 4.87 -0.09
CA TYR A 273 22.92 4.71 -1.21
C TYR A 273 22.69 5.72 -2.34
N VAL A 274 21.53 6.38 -2.37
CA VAL A 274 21.23 7.46 -3.32
C VAL A 274 21.34 8.85 -2.66
N SER A 275 22.02 8.91 -1.52
CA SER A 275 22.38 10.19 -0.88
C SER A 275 23.19 11.03 -1.86
N ASP A 276 22.80 12.30 -1.99
CA ASP A 276 23.38 13.29 -2.93
C ASP A 276 23.18 13.01 -4.44
N ALA A 277 22.52 11.92 -4.83
CA ALA A 277 22.23 11.61 -6.23
C ALA A 277 20.88 12.18 -6.69
N ILE A 278 20.76 12.50 -7.98
CA ILE A 278 19.46 12.65 -8.64
C ILE A 278 18.96 11.23 -8.93
N THR A 279 17.86 10.84 -8.31
CA THR A 279 17.33 9.47 -8.44
C THR A 279 16.50 9.35 -9.72
N LEU A 280 16.90 8.45 -10.62
CA LEU A 280 16.13 8.05 -11.79
C LEU A 280 15.44 6.71 -11.50
N ILE A 281 14.18 6.77 -11.06
CA ILE A 281 13.36 5.59 -10.78
C ILE A 281 12.94 4.95 -12.10
N ILE A 282 13.19 3.64 -12.22
CA ILE A 282 12.82 2.84 -13.39
C ILE A 282 12.20 1.51 -12.90
N PRO A 283 10.94 1.17 -13.24
CA PRO A 283 10.38 -0.14 -12.93
C PRO A 283 11.11 -1.28 -13.64
N HIS A 284 11.27 -2.43 -12.99
CA HIS A 284 12.03 -3.56 -13.51
C HIS A 284 11.51 -4.09 -14.86
N LYS A 285 10.22 -3.95 -15.12
CA LYS A 285 9.59 -4.33 -16.39
C LYS A 285 9.97 -3.42 -17.57
N MET A 286 10.57 -2.25 -17.33
CA MET A 286 10.96 -1.34 -18.40
C MET A 286 12.21 -1.86 -19.08
N ASP A 287 12.25 -1.73 -20.40
CA ASP A 287 13.40 -2.10 -21.21
C ASP A 287 14.44 -0.97 -21.20
N LEU A 288 15.58 -1.21 -20.57
CA LEU A 288 16.68 -0.23 -20.48
C LEU A 288 17.33 0.03 -21.84
N ASP A 289 17.26 -0.90 -22.79
CA ASP A 289 17.83 -0.73 -24.13
C ASP A 289 17.08 0.35 -24.94
N LEU A 290 15.84 0.67 -24.54
CA LEU A 290 15.06 1.76 -25.13
C LEU A 290 15.41 3.14 -24.57
N ILE A 291 16.23 3.23 -23.52
CA ILE A 291 16.61 4.47 -22.85
C ILE A 291 18.03 4.92 -23.26
N ASP A 292 18.27 5.02 -24.57
CA ASP A 292 19.59 5.38 -25.14
C ASP A 292 19.84 6.90 -25.11
N ILE A 293 20.10 7.43 -23.91
CA ILE A 293 20.54 8.82 -23.71
C ILE A 293 21.62 8.91 -22.63
N ALA A 294 22.50 9.89 -22.73
CA ALA A 294 23.55 10.09 -21.73
C ALA A 294 22.97 10.58 -20.40
N LEU A 295 23.35 9.92 -19.30
CA LEU A 295 22.99 10.35 -17.95
C LEU A 295 23.92 11.50 -17.51
N PRO A 296 23.39 12.67 -17.12
CA PRO A 296 24.17 13.74 -16.54
C PRO A 296 24.93 13.30 -15.27
N GLU A 297 25.97 14.05 -14.91
CA GLU A 297 26.71 13.83 -13.66
C GLU A 297 25.76 13.85 -12.46
N GLY A 298 25.90 12.88 -11.55
CA GLY A 298 25.08 12.73 -10.36
C GLY A 298 23.73 12.04 -10.54
N VAL A 299 23.33 11.68 -11.77
CA VAL A 299 22.11 10.89 -12.01
C VAL A 299 22.39 9.40 -11.81
N LEU A 300 21.63 8.76 -10.92
CA LEU A 300 21.78 7.34 -10.60
C LEU A 300 20.46 6.59 -10.88
N PRO A 301 20.48 5.51 -11.68
CA PRO A 301 19.30 4.68 -11.85
C PRO A 301 18.96 3.95 -10.55
N PHE A 302 17.66 3.90 -10.24
CA PHE A 302 17.11 3.25 -9.06
C PHE A 302 15.97 2.34 -9.51
N MET A 303 16.30 1.07 -9.71
CA MET A 303 15.34 0.09 -10.17
C MET A 303 14.37 -0.29 -9.06
N ILE A 304 13.08 -0.33 -9.38
CA ILE A 304 12.03 -0.80 -8.46
C ILE A 304 11.35 -2.04 -9.03
N GLU A 305 10.94 -2.96 -8.17
CA GLU A 305 10.32 -4.22 -8.60
C GLU A 305 8.94 -4.01 -9.22
N GLY A 306 8.00 -3.41 -8.49
CA GLY A 306 6.64 -3.10 -8.97
C GLY A 306 6.50 -1.66 -9.48
N GLU A 307 5.77 -1.44 -10.58
CA GLU A 307 5.57 -0.09 -11.14
C GLU A 307 4.55 0.78 -10.36
N LYS A 308 3.71 0.20 -9.49
CA LYS A 308 2.54 0.90 -8.90
C LYS A 308 2.58 1.11 -7.38
N TYR A 309 3.57 0.62 -6.65
CA TYR A 309 3.53 0.61 -5.17
C TYR A 309 4.07 1.89 -4.48
N LEU A 310 4.75 2.77 -5.22
CA LEU A 310 5.30 3.99 -4.64
C LEU A 310 4.20 4.88 -4.07
N HIS A 311 4.44 5.39 -2.86
CA HIS A 311 3.51 6.21 -2.10
C HIS A 311 4.27 7.31 -1.35
N GLU A 312 3.57 8.14 -0.59
CA GLU A 312 4.08 9.38 -0.03
C GLU A 312 5.31 9.21 0.87
N ALA A 313 5.39 8.14 1.65
CA ALA A 313 6.57 7.87 2.47
C ALA A 313 7.82 7.50 1.63
N HIS A 314 7.68 6.74 0.53
CA HIS A 314 8.80 6.38 -0.35
C HIS A 314 9.36 7.61 -1.06
N LEU A 315 8.47 8.40 -1.67
CA LEU A 315 8.85 9.57 -2.45
C LEU A 315 9.44 10.68 -1.56
N MET A 316 8.86 10.95 -0.39
CA MET A 316 9.45 11.89 0.57
C MET A 316 10.80 11.40 1.11
N ASN A 317 10.97 10.09 1.29
CA ASN A 317 12.25 9.53 1.72
C ASN A 317 13.34 9.77 0.67
N LEU A 318 13.08 9.51 -0.62
CA LEU A 318 14.04 9.81 -1.70
C LEU A 318 14.41 11.29 -1.76
N LEU A 319 13.41 12.17 -1.73
CA LEU A 319 13.61 13.62 -1.82
C LEU A 319 14.46 14.15 -0.66
N GLN A 320 14.12 13.77 0.58
CA GLN A 320 14.82 14.27 1.76
C GLN A 320 16.13 13.55 2.08
N THR A 321 16.35 12.34 1.56
CA THR A 321 17.65 11.68 1.72
C THR A 321 18.66 12.22 0.71
N SER A 322 18.22 12.44 -0.53
CA SER A 322 19.08 12.96 -1.59
C SER A 322 19.29 14.47 -1.52
N GLY A 323 18.25 15.24 -1.15
CA GLY A 323 18.22 16.69 -1.35
C GLY A 323 18.11 17.11 -2.82
N ASN A 324 17.73 16.19 -3.70
CA ASN A 324 17.63 16.38 -5.15
C ASN A 324 16.25 15.98 -5.68
N PRO A 325 15.88 16.47 -6.89
CA PRO A 325 14.71 15.99 -7.59
C PRO A 325 14.77 14.49 -7.86
N VAL A 326 13.58 13.90 -7.95
CA VAL A 326 13.36 12.51 -8.36
C VAL A 326 12.75 12.50 -9.75
N ILE A 327 13.23 11.62 -10.62
CA ILE A 327 12.66 11.40 -11.94
C ILE A 327 12.06 10.00 -11.95
N PHE A 328 10.82 9.86 -12.39
CA PHE A 328 10.16 8.58 -12.55
C PHE A 328 9.94 8.31 -14.04
N TYR A 329 10.80 7.45 -14.60
CA TYR A 329 10.69 7.00 -15.98
C TYR A 329 9.80 5.75 -16.06
N THR A 330 8.58 5.91 -16.54
CA THR A 330 7.58 4.83 -16.57
C THR A 330 6.49 5.08 -17.60
N ASP A 331 5.97 3.99 -18.16
CA ASP A 331 4.79 3.95 -19.05
C ASP A 331 3.45 3.96 -18.29
N PHE A 332 3.47 3.89 -16.95
CA PHE A 332 2.27 3.80 -16.15
C PHE A 332 2.43 4.41 -14.76
N ILE A 333 1.53 5.33 -14.39
CA ILE A 333 1.41 5.85 -13.03
C ILE A 333 0.13 5.33 -12.38
N SER A 334 0.29 4.71 -11.22
CA SER A 334 -0.86 4.27 -10.43
C SER A 334 -1.68 5.45 -9.91
N LYS A 335 -2.98 5.24 -9.77
CA LYS A 335 -3.94 6.18 -9.19
C LYS A 335 -3.45 6.82 -7.88
N GLY A 336 -2.97 6.00 -6.94
CA GLY A 336 -2.45 6.49 -5.67
C GLY A 336 -1.13 7.25 -5.81
N THR A 337 -0.20 6.74 -6.62
CA THR A 337 1.09 7.38 -6.85
C THR A 337 0.93 8.73 -7.55
N GLY A 338 0.00 8.86 -8.50
CA GLY A 338 -0.31 10.10 -9.19
C GLY A 338 -0.82 11.20 -8.25
N ASP A 339 -1.76 10.86 -7.36
CA ASP A 339 -2.25 11.77 -6.31
C ASP A 339 -1.09 12.25 -5.41
N VAL A 340 -0.22 11.34 -5.01
CA VAL A 340 0.96 11.65 -4.18
C VAL A 340 1.94 12.55 -4.90
N ILE A 341 2.29 12.27 -6.16
CA ILE A 341 3.22 13.08 -6.94
C ILE A 341 2.69 14.51 -7.09
N ARG A 342 1.42 14.66 -7.46
CA ARG A 342 0.76 15.97 -7.57
C ARG A 342 0.79 16.72 -6.24
N MET A 343 0.41 16.05 -5.15
CA MET A 343 0.39 16.62 -3.80
C MET A 343 1.78 17.07 -3.34
N ILE A 344 2.80 16.23 -3.50
CA ILE A 344 4.18 16.55 -3.11
C ILE A 344 4.73 17.70 -3.95
N ASN A 345 4.53 17.69 -5.27
CA ASN A 345 4.96 18.79 -6.13
C ASN A 345 4.29 20.12 -5.76
N GLU A 346 3.00 20.12 -5.42
CA GLU A 346 2.32 21.32 -4.95
C GLU A 346 2.92 21.85 -3.62
N ILE A 347 3.28 20.95 -2.69
CA ILE A 347 3.95 21.30 -1.44
C ILE A 347 5.34 21.91 -1.70
N PHE A 348 6.14 21.27 -2.55
CA PHE A 348 7.49 21.76 -2.89
C PHE A 348 7.45 23.06 -3.68
N GLU A 349 6.47 23.26 -4.56
CA GLU A 349 6.27 24.53 -5.27
C GLU A 349 5.98 25.67 -4.28
N ARG A 350 5.10 25.43 -3.29
CA ARG A 350 4.80 26.44 -2.25
C ARG A 350 5.99 26.76 -1.34
N LYS A 351 6.81 25.75 -1.02
CA LYS A 351 7.96 25.90 -0.10
C LYS A 351 9.21 26.45 -0.79
N TYR A 352 9.52 25.94 -1.97
CA TYR A 352 10.81 26.13 -2.65
C TYR A 352 10.69 26.73 -4.05
N GLN A 353 9.49 26.89 -4.61
CA GLN A 353 9.26 27.32 -6.01
C GLN A 353 9.95 26.40 -7.02
N LYS A 354 9.92 25.10 -6.74
CA LYS A 354 10.60 24.05 -7.51
C LYS A 354 9.70 22.82 -7.64
N THR A 355 9.76 22.18 -8.79
CA THR A 355 9.22 20.83 -8.99
C THR A 355 10.16 19.79 -8.38
N ALA A 356 9.61 18.88 -7.60
CA ALA A 356 10.36 17.87 -6.85
C ALA A 356 10.43 16.52 -7.56
N ILE A 357 9.33 16.12 -8.20
CA ILE A 357 9.17 14.83 -8.86
C ILE A 357 8.74 15.04 -10.30
N TYR A 358 9.55 14.54 -11.22
CA TYR A 358 9.27 14.56 -12.65
C TYR A 358 8.80 13.18 -13.10
N VAL A 359 7.85 13.13 -14.03
CA VAL A 359 7.37 11.88 -14.64
C VAL A 359 7.56 12.00 -16.14
N CYS A 360 8.08 10.95 -16.77
CA CYS A 360 8.26 10.86 -18.21
C CYS A 360 8.18 9.41 -18.68
N GLU A 361 7.76 9.20 -19.93
CA GLU A 361 7.61 7.88 -20.55
C GLU A 361 8.58 7.65 -21.72
N ASP A 362 9.27 8.70 -22.16
CA ASP A 362 10.11 8.71 -23.34
C ASP A 362 11.44 9.47 -23.13
N THR A 363 12.43 9.14 -23.95
CA THR A 363 13.80 9.68 -23.85
C THR A 363 13.90 11.16 -24.19
N GLN A 364 13.04 11.67 -25.08
CA GLN A 364 13.05 13.09 -25.46
C GLN A 364 12.60 13.97 -24.28
N THR A 365 11.53 13.56 -23.60
CA THR A 365 11.06 14.23 -22.38
C THR A 365 12.08 14.10 -21.26
N LEU A 366 12.69 12.92 -21.07
CA LEU A 366 13.75 12.71 -20.07
C LEU A 366 14.95 13.64 -20.31
N GLU A 367 15.43 13.77 -21.54
CA GLU A 367 16.52 14.68 -21.90
C GLU A 367 16.14 16.15 -21.62
N SER A 368 14.90 16.55 -21.91
CA SER A 368 14.42 17.89 -21.56
C SER A 368 14.42 18.13 -20.05
N ILE A 369 13.99 17.15 -19.25
CA ILE A 369 13.95 17.24 -17.78
C ILE A 369 15.34 17.45 -17.21
N PHE A 370 16.36 16.75 -17.71
CA PHE A 370 17.74 16.91 -17.22
C PHE A 370 18.23 18.37 -17.25
N ASN A 371 17.75 19.17 -18.19
CA ASN A 371 18.12 20.58 -18.31
C ASN A 371 17.40 21.52 -17.32
N THR A 372 16.39 21.03 -16.60
CA THR A 372 15.56 21.83 -15.68
C THR A 372 15.77 21.48 -14.21
N LEU A 373 16.56 20.44 -13.91
CA LEU A 373 16.72 19.94 -12.54
C LEU A 373 17.39 20.96 -11.62
N GLN A 374 16.82 21.13 -10.43
CA GLN A 374 17.34 22.03 -9.41
C GLN A 374 17.36 21.34 -8.05
N PRO A 375 18.50 21.31 -7.35
CA PRO A 375 18.60 20.70 -6.03
C PRO A 375 17.89 21.56 -4.97
N PHE A 376 17.58 20.93 -3.84
CA PHE A 376 16.99 21.54 -2.64
C PHE A 376 17.65 20.94 -1.38
N PRO A 377 18.96 21.18 -1.16
CA PRO A 377 19.71 20.62 -0.04
C PRO A 377 19.09 20.95 1.33
N GLU A 378 18.36 22.06 1.42
CA GLU A 378 17.62 22.49 2.60
C GLU A 378 16.45 21.59 2.99
N CYS A 379 15.97 20.70 2.10
CA CYS A 379 14.92 19.74 2.45
C CYS A 379 15.48 18.48 3.13
N LYS A 380 16.81 18.33 3.18
CA LYS A 380 17.44 17.09 3.64
C LYS A 380 17.05 16.76 5.07
N TYR A 381 16.54 15.56 5.27
CA TYR A 381 16.04 15.10 6.55
C TYR A 381 16.05 13.58 6.68
N GLY A 382 16.64 13.11 7.77
CA GLY A 382 16.69 11.70 8.15
C GLY A 382 15.96 11.48 9.46
N ILE A 383 15.22 10.38 9.54
CA ILE A 383 14.61 9.86 10.77
C ILE A 383 14.88 8.37 10.86
N ASN A 384 14.89 7.84 12.08
CA ASN A 384 14.82 6.41 12.26
C ASN A 384 13.38 5.95 11.97
N GLU A 385 13.17 5.25 10.86
CA GLU A 385 11.87 4.74 10.44
C GLU A 385 11.50 3.40 11.10
N MET A 386 12.42 2.80 11.87
CA MET A 386 12.19 1.52 12.52
C MET A 386 10.98 1.56 13.45
N GLY A 387 9.99 0.72 13.17
CA GLY A 387 8.75 0.61 13.94
C GLY A 387 7.71 1.69 13.68
N LEU A 388 7.99 2.66 12.80
CA LEU A 388 7.02 3.68 12.41
C LEU A 388 6.08 3.17 11.32
N ARG A 389 4.82 3.58 11.40
CA ARG A 389 3.80 3.32 10.38
C ARG A 389 3.94 4.32 9.22
N LYS A 390 3.37 3.98 8.06
CA LYS A 390 3.36 4.82 6.85
C LYS A 390 3.02 6.29 7.14
N ARG A 391 1.95 6.53 7.91
CA ARG A 391 1.48 7.89 8.25
C ARG A 391 2.42 8.63 9.19
N GLU A 392 3.06 7.93 10.12
CA GLU A 392 4.02 8.53 11.06
C GLU A 392 5.30 8.95 10.33
N ILE A 393 5.79 8.11 9.41
CA ILE A 393 6.94 8.42 8.54
C ILE A 393 6.63 9.68 7.71
N PHE A 394 5.51 9.69 6.98
CA PHE A 394 5.15 10.85 6.16
C PHE A 394 4.89 12.09 7.00
N SER A 395 4.22 11.97 8.15
CA SER A 395 3.98 13.08 9.08
C SER A 395 5.30 13.72 9.53
N ALA A 396 6.26 12.94 10.01
CA ALA A 396 7.53 13.48 10.52
C ALA A 396 8.33 14.17 9.40
N ARG A 397 8.38 13.55 8.22
CA ARG A 397 9.05 14.08 7.04
C ARG A 397 8.43 15.39 6.55
N LEU A 398 7.10 15.43 6.44
CA LEU A 398 6.38 16.61 6.01
C LEU A 398 6.43 17.72 7.07
N ALA A 399 6.37 17.39 8.36
CA ALA A 399 6.53 18.36 9.45
C ALA A 399 7.88 19.08 9.36
N HIS A 400 8.97 18.36 9.05
CA HIS A 400 10.28 18.97 8.85
C HIS A 400 10.30 19.93 7.66
N LEU A 401 9.71 19.55 6.52
CA LEU A 401 9.64 20.40 5.34
C LEU A 401 8.84 21.69 5.61
N VAL A 402 7.69 21.56 6.28
CA VAL A 402 6.87 22.72 6.67
C VAL A 402 7.63 23.61 7.65
N GLY A 403 8.28 23.03 8.67
CA GLY A 403 8.98 23.78 9.70
C GLY A 403 8.00 24.67 10.46
N GLU A 404 8.32 25.96 10.59
CA GLU A 404 7.48 26.97 11.27
C GLU A 404 6.58 27.76 10.29
N ASP A 405 6.61 27.43 9.00
CA ASP A 405 5.87 28.18 7.98
C ASP A 405 4.37 27.83 7.97
N ASP A 406 3.56 28.70 7.37
CA ASP A 406 2.19 28.40 6.94
C ASP A 406 2.15 28.38 5.41
N LEU A 407 2.15 27.18 4.83
CA LEU A 407 2.08 26.99 3.37
C LEU A 407 0.61 26.81 2.90
N GLY A 408 -0.37 27.12 3.74
CA GLY A 408 -1.79 27.01 3.43
C GLY A 408 -2.30 25.57 3.40
N VAL A 409 -3.33 25.32 2.58
CA VAL A 409 -4.00 24.01 2.46
C VAL A 409 -3.74 23.39 1.09
N VAL A 410 -3.41 22.09 1.05
CA VAL A 410 -3.25 21.29 -0.17
C VAL A 410 -4.33 20.20 -0.22
N LYS A 411 -4.86 19.91 -1.41
CA LYS A 411 -5.84 18.85 -1.64
C LYS A 411 -5.16 17.53 -2.01
N THR A 412 -5.62 16.40 -1.46
CA THR A 412 -4.91 15.11 -1.59
C THR A 412 -5.34 14.24 -2.77
N GLY A 413 -6.57 14.41 -3.28
CA GLY A 413 -7.06 13.71 -4.47
C GLY A 413 -8.13 12.66 -4.16
N GLU A 414 -8.44 11.81 -5.13
CA GLU A 414 -9.54 10.82 -5.03
C GLU A 414 -9.09 9.52 -4.34
N HIS A 415 -7.81 9.17 -4.48
CA HIS A 415 -7.28 7.86 -4.12
C HIS A 415 -6.46 7.91 -2.83
N VAL A 416 -5.80 9.02 -2.54
CA VAL A 416 -5.07 9.23 -1.29
C VAL A 416 -5.77 10.29 -0.44
N HIS A 417 -6.17 9.90 0.78
CA HIS A 417 -6.96 10.75 1.67
C HIS A 417 -6.14 11.21 2.87
N TYR A 418 -6.10 12.51 3.08
CA TYR A 418 -5.74 13.14 4.35
C TYR A 418 -6.84 14.12 4.74
N GLY A 419 -6.90 14.53 5.99
CA GLY A 419 -7.94 15.45 6.41
C GLY A 419 -7.82 15.83 7.86
N ASP A 420 -8.89 16.42 8.36
CA ASP A 420 -9.04 16.85 9.74
C ASP A 420 -10.41 16.37 10.25
N ILE A 421 -10.72 16.64 11.51
CA ILE A 421 -12.05 16.46 12.09
C ILE A 421 -12.45 17.71 12.86
N VAL A 422 -13.74 17.93 12.99
CA VAL A 422 -14.32 18.94 13.87
C VAL A 422 -15.09 18.21 14.95
N ILE A 423 -14.90 18.62 16.21
CA ILE A 423 -15.70 18.17 17.34
C ILE A 423 -16.41 19.38 17.94
N ASN A 424 -17.74 19.28 18.04
CA ASN A 424 -18.54 20.19 18.83
C ASN A 424 -18.36 19.83 20.31
N GLU A 425 -17.54 20.62 20.99
CA GLU A 425 -17.20 20.39 22.40
C GLU A 425 -18.43 20.40 23.32
N ASP A 426 -19.44 21.23 23.05
CA ASP A 426 -20.66 21.32 23.86
C ASP A 426 -21.50 20.03 23.79
N LYS A 427 -21.45 19.32 22.65
CA LYS A 427 -22.15 18.05 22.45
C LYS A 427 -21.30 16.84 22.85
N CYS A 428 -19.98 16.98 22.94
CA CYS A 428 -19.08 15.88 23.24
C CYS A 428 -19.19 15.47 24.71
N THR A 429 -19.73 14.28 24.96
CA THR A 429 -19.86 13.69 26.30
C THR A 429 -18.59 13.00 26.80
N LEU A 430 -17.51 13.01 26.01
CA LEU A 430 -16.27 12.26 26.27
C LEU A 430 -16.52 10.77 26.54
N CYS A 431 -17.44 10.14 25.78
CA CYS A 431 -17.67 8.69 25.84
C CYS A 431 -16.52 7.86 25.25
N LEU A 432 -15.60 8.51 24.52
CA LEU A 432 -14.39 7.92 23.91
C LEU A 432 -14.64 6.81 22.88
N SER A 433 -15.87 6.64 22.37
CA SER A 433 -16.16 5.68 21.30
C SER A 433 -15.32 5.92 20.04
N CYS A 434 -15.02 7.18 19.74
CA CYS A 434 -14.15 7.56 18.62
C CYS A 434 -12.68 7.17 18.83
N VAL A 435 -12.19 7.14 20.07
CA VAL A 435 -10.84 6.66 20.43
C VAL A 435 -10.76 5.14 20.21
N GLY A 436 -11.75 4.39 20.69
CA GLY A 436 -11.83 2.94 20.48
C GLY A 436 -11.96 2.53 19.01
N ALA A 437 -12.54 3.39 18.17
CA ALA A 437 -12.68 3.16 16.72
C ALA A 437 -11.41 3.49 15.91
N CYS A 438 -10.43 4.22 16.48
CA CYS A 438 -9.29 4.75 15.75
C CYS A 438 -8.09 3.78 15.76
N ASN A 439 -8.02 2.88 14.77
CA ASN A 439 -6.95 1.85 14.67
C ASN A 439 -5.54 2.45 14.43
N VAL A 440 -5.47 3.73 14.04
CA VAL A 440 -4.20 4.46 13.85
C VAL A 440 -3.86 5.40 15.01
N ARG A 441 -4.66 5.41 16.08
CA ARG A 441 -4.42 6.23 17.28
C ARG A 441 -4.26 7.73 17.01
N ALA A 442 -4.90 8.23 15.95
CA ALA A 442 -5.00 9.67 15.68
C ALA A 442 -5.88 10.37 16.73
N LEU A 443 -6.85 9.66 17.32
CA LEU A 443 -7.65 10.09 18.47
C LEU A 443 -7.18 9.38 19.73
N THR A 444 -6.92 10.13 20.80
CA THR A 444 -6.43 9.60 22.08
C THR A 444 -7.21 10.19 23.25
N ALA A 445 -7.36 9.39 24.31
CA ALA A 445 -7.92 9.83 25.58
C ALA A 445 -6.79 10.18 26.55
N HIS A 446 -6.98 11.25 27.31
CA HIS A 446 -6.04 11.76 28.30
C HIS A 446 -6.74 11.83 29.67
N PRO A 447 -6.72 10.75 30.47
CA PRO A 447 -7.42 10.69 31.75
C PRO A 447 -6.86 11.65 32.81
N GLU A 448 -5.60 12.05 32.66
CA GLU A 448 -4.92 12.97 33.58
C GLU A 448 -5.57 14.36 33.63
N ASP A 449 -6.16 14.79 32.52
CA ASP A 449 -6.83 16.08 32.38
C ASP A 449 -8.21 15.96 31.72
N ASN A 450 -8.77 14.75 31.61
CA ASN A 450 -10.06 14.47 31.00
C ASN A 450 -10.25 15.13 29.62
N SER A 451 -9.23 15.05 28.76
CA SER A 451 -9.30 15.58 27.40
C SER A 451 -9.35 14.50 26.33
N LEU A 452 -10.10 14.78 25.26
CA LEU A 452 -10.02 14.09 23.98
C LEU A 452 -9.07 14.87 23.09
N ARG A 453 -8.06 14.19 22.54
CA ARG A 453 -7.05 14.83 21.70
C ARG A 453 -6.94 14.16 20.34
N PHE A 454 -6.53 14.95 19.34
CA PHE A 454 -6.44 14.51 17.95
C PHE A 454 -5.16 14.99 17.27
N ASN A 455 -4.50 14.11 16.53
CA ASN A 455 -3.42 14.45 15.60
C ASN A 455 -3.86 14.15 14.15
N ALA A 456 -4.01 15.20 13.35
CA ALA A 456 -4.46 15.11 11.97
C ALA A 456 -3.44 14.42 11.06
N SER A 457 -2.15 14.56 11.34
CA SER A 457 -1.09 14.08 10.45
C SER A 457 -0.95 12.56 10.39
N ILE A 458 -1.39 11.87 11.43
CA ILE A 458 -1.42 10.40 11.47
C ILE A 458 -2.80 9.81 11.17
N CYS A 459 -3.82 10.67 10.98
CA CYS A 459 -5.16 10.25 10.63
C CYS A 459 -5.21 9.68 9.20
N THR A 460 -5.94 8.58 9.02
CA THR A 460 -6.19 7.98 7.70
C THR A 460 -7.38 8.59 6.98
N ASN A 461 -8.05 9.57 7.61
CA ASN A 461 -9.27 10.21 7.12
C ASN A 461 -10.39 9.21 6.76
N CYS A 462 -10.45 8.07 7.46
CA CYS A 462 -11.40 7.01 7.14
C CYS A 462 -12.87 7.37 7.45
N GLY A 463 -13.14 8.31 8.35
CA GLY A 463 -14.51 8.70 8.68
C GLY A 463 -15.25 7.79 9.67
N TYR A 464 -14.65 6.67 10.10
CA TYR A 464 -15.32 5.76 11.03
C TYR A 464 -15.64 6.40 12.39
N CYS A 465 -14.86 7.40 12.82
CA CYS A 465 -15.13 8.16 14.05
C CYS A 465 -16.43 8.97 14.00
N GLU A 466 -16.86 9.43 12.83
CA GLU A 466 -18.10 10.17 12.64
C GLU A 466 -19.30 9.24 12.77
N VAL A 467 -19.25 8.07 12.10
CA VAL A 467 -20.28 7.04 12.18
C VAL A 467 -20.38 6.43 13.58
N THR A 468 -19.27 6.29 14.31
CA THR A 468 -19.29 5.68 15.65
C THR A 468 -19.75 6.64 16.75
N CYS A 469 -19.80 7.95 16.49
CA CYS A 469 -20.11 8.93 17.51
C CYS A 469 -21.60 8.80 17.93
N PRO A 470 -21.90 8.51 19.22
CA PRO A 470 -23.29 8.39 19.67
C PRO A 470 -23.99 9.76 19.81
N GLU A 471 -23.22 10.85 19.78
CA GLU A 471 -23.71 12.22 19.92
C GLU A 471 -24.00 12.82 18.55
N LYS A 472 -25.28 13.11 18.28
CA LYS A 472 -25.72 13.62 16.98
C LYS A 472 -25.03 14.94 16.63
N GLU A 473 -24.45 15.00 15.43
CA GLU A 473 -23.73 16.18 14.91
C GLU A 473 -22.61 16.67 15.86
N CYS A 474 -22.01 15.76 16.62
CA CYS A 474 -20.91 16.08 17.51
C CYS A 474 -19.56 16.03 16.79
N LEU A 475 -19.37 15.08 15.88
CA LEU A 475 -18.10 14.86 15.20
C LEU A 475 -18.35 14.88 13.69
N SER A 476 -17.53 15.62 12.95
CA SER A 476 -17.59 15.67 11.48
C SER A 476 -16.20 15.54 10.89
N VAL A 477 -16.07 14.82 9.78
CA VAL A 477 -14.77 14.64 9.10
C VAL A 477 -14.61 15.68 7.98
N ILE A 478 -13.47 16.38 7.98
CA ILE A 478 -13.03 17.22 6.87
C ILE A 478 -12.19 16.33 5.95
N LYS A 479 -12.62 16.17 4.70
CA LYS A 479 -11.99 15.26 3.74
C LYS A 479 -11.03 15.98 2.80
N ASP A 480 -9.97 15.25 2.43
CA ASP A 480 -9.03 15.56 1.35
C ASP A 480 -8.29 16.88 1.48
N GLU A 481 -7.86 17.21 2.70
CA GLU A 481 -7.09 18.42 3.02
C GLU A 481 -5.87 18.12 3.91
N ILE A 482 -4.72 18.66 3.54
CA ILE A 482 -3.56 18.79 4.43
C ILE A 482 -3.37 20.27 4.72
N HIS A 483 -3.38 20.64 6.01
CA HIS A 483 -3.09 22.01 6.44
C HIS A 483 -1.60 22.10 6.76
N LEU A 484 -0.83 22.76 5.92
CA LEU A 484 0.63 22.81 5.99
C LEU A 484 1.10 23.90 6.97
N LYS A 485 0.82 23.66 8.26
CA LYS A 485 1.23 24.52 9.38
C LYS A 485 1.61 23.67 10.60
N PRO A 486 2.48 24.15 11.51
CA PRO A 486 3.01 23.36 12.63
C PRO A 486 1.93 22.62 13.44
N LYS A 487 0.81 23.29 13.72
CA LYS A 487 -0.30 22.75 14.53
C LYS A 487 -1.01 21.53 13.92
N TRP A 488 -0.86 21.26 12.62
CA TRP A 488 -1.49 20.09 11.99
C TRP A 488 -0.72 18.79 12.27
N PHE A 489 0.59 18.90 12.55
CA PHE A 489 1.47 17.77 12.88
C PHE A 489 1.53 17.47 14.38
N SER A 490 0.83 18.25 15.20
CA SER A 490 0.81 18.11 16.65
C SER A 490 -0.55 17.72 17.17
N GLN A 491 -0.55 17.13 18.35
CA GLN A 491 -1.75 16.68 19.01
C GLN A 491 -2.50 17.89 19.61
N ARG A 492 -3.78 18.06 19.25
CA ARG A 492 -4.64 19.17 19.70
C ARG A 492 -5.73 18.66 20.63
N ILE A 493 -6.09 19.46 21.64
CA ILE A 493 -7.28 19.20 22.46
C ILE A 493 -8.51 19.52 21.62
N MET A 494 -9.41 18.54 21.49
CA MET A 494 -10.63 18.65 20.69
C MET A 494 -11.89 18.79 21.55
N ALA A 495 -11.86 18.24 22.76
CA ALA A 495 -12.91 18.42 23.75
C ALA A 495 -12.34 18.16 25.14
N TYR A 496 -12.85 18.90 26.12
CA TYR A 496 -12.58 18.73 27.53
C TYR A 496 -13.89 18.70 28.32
N ASP A 497 -13.86 18.03 29.46
CA ASP A 497 -14.92 18.11 30.45
C ASP A 497 -14.37 17.85 31.86
N GLU A 498 -14.94 18.51 32.85
CA GLU A 498 -14.66 18.24 34.24
C GLU A 498 -15.40 16.98 34.71
N LEU A 499 -14.85 16.29 35.72
CA LEU A 499 -15.54 15.17 36.35
C LEU A 499 -16.58 15.64 37.35
N PHE A 500 -17.76 15.05 37.26
CA PHE A 500 -18.86 15.28 38.19
C PHE A 500 -18.57 14.63 39.53
N LYS A 501 -18.65 15.42 40.60
CA LYS A 501 -18.51 14.98 41.99
C LYS A 501 -19.84 14.50 42.53
N CYS A 502 -19.89 13.27 43.03
CA CYS A 502 -21.10 12.70 43.62
C CYS A 502 -21.66 13.60 44.73
N THR A 503 -22.96 13.90 44.67
CA THR A 503 -23.63 14.77 45.64
C THR A 503 -23.68 14.22 47.07
N GLU A 504 -23.42 12.92 47.25
CA GLU A 504 -23.42 12.26 48.57
C GLU A 504 -22.02 12.16 49.20
N CYS A 505 -21.00 11.83 48.41
CA CYS A 505 -19.66 11.51 48.94
C CYS A 505 -18.53 12.35 48.35
N GLY A 506 -18.80 13.20 47.35
CA GLY A 506 -17.80 14.03 46.68
C GLY A 506 -16.88 13.29 45.70
N LYS A 507 -16.97 11.95 45.58
CA LYS A 507 -16.15 11.15 44.65
C LYS A 507 -16.50 11.49 43.19
N GLU A 508 -15.47 11.75 42.39
CA GLU A 508 -15.56 11.91 40.94
C GLU A 508 -15.87 10.57 40.26
N PHE A 509 -16.83 10.52 39.33
CA PHE A 509 -17.26 9.25 38.74
C PHE A 509 -17.65 9.24 37.27
N ALA A 510 -17.95 10.39 36.68
CA ALA A 510 -18.31 10.53 35.27
C ALA A 510 -18.08 11.96 34.80
N THR A 511 -18.11 12.22 33.50
CA THR A 511 -17.99 13.57 32.93
C THR A 511 -19.27 14.37 33.21
N ASN A 512 -19.12 15.67 33.48
CA ASN A 512 -20.25 16.55 33.78
C ASN A 512 -21.33 16.48 32.69
N LYS A 513 -20.96 16.58 31.42
CA LYS A 513 -21.87 16.52 30.26
C LYS A 513 -22.62 15.19 30.20
N ALA A 514 -21.96 14.06 30.50
CA ALA A 514 -22.64 12.77 30.55
C ALA A 514 -23.67 12.69 31.68
N VAL A 515 -23.33 13.16 32.89
CA VAL A 515 -24.26 13.19 34.02
C VAL A 515 -25.46 14.09 33.71
N GLN A 516 -25.22 15.29 33.18
CA GLN A 516 -26.31 16.21 32.82
C GLN A 516 -27.21 15.64 31.71
N LYS A 517 -26.63 14.98 30.70
CA LYS A 517 -27.41 14.33 29.64
C LYS A 517 -28.30 13.22 30.18
N ILE A 518 -27.74 12.32 31.00
CA ILE A 518 -28.52 11.24 31.61
C ILE A 518 -29.59 11.81 32.54
N ALA A 519 -29.29 12.86 33.30
CA ALA A 519 -30.26 13.52 34.14
C ALA A 519 -31.43 14.13 33.34
N ALA A 520 -31.13 14.81 32.24
CA ALA A 520 -32.14 15.38 31.34
C ALA A 520 -33.03 14.31 30.70
N LEU A 521 -32.46 13.15 30.33
CA LEU A 521 -33.19 12.02 29.73
C LEU A 521 -34.08 11.29 30.74
N MET A 522 -33.58 11.09 31.97
CA MET A 522 -34.23 10.24 32.97
C MET A 522 -35.23 11.00 33.85
N THR A 523 -35.02 12.29 34.11
CA THR A 523 -35.92 13.11 34.95
C THR A 523 -37.39 13.03 34.48
N PRO A 524 -37.72 13.20 33.19
CA PRO A 524 -39.11 13.06 32.72
C PRO A 524 -39.72 11.67 32.95
N LEU A 525 -38.89 10.61 32.91
CA LEU A 525 -39.33 9.23 33.13
C LEU A 525 -39.56 8.90 34.61
N PHE A 526 -38.87 9.61 35.50
CA PHE A 526 -39.00 9.44 36.95
C PHE A 526 -40.14 10.26 37.56
N GLY A 527 -40.69 11.23 36.83
CA GLY A 527 -41.79 12.05 37.31
C GLY A 527 -41.40 12.89 38.53
N ALA A 528 -42.22 12.86 39.58
CA ALA A 528 -41.99 13.61 40.83
C ALA A 528 -41.26 12.80 41.92
N ASP A 529 -40.55 11.73 41.55
CA ASP A 529 -39.77 10.91 42.50
C ASP A 529 -38.41 11.56 42.78
N ASP A 530 -38.37 12.45 43.78
CA ASP A 530 -37.17 13.20 44.18
C ASP A 530 -35.99 12.29 44.54
N VAL A 531 -36.26 11.10 45.09
CA VAL A 531 -35.22 10.12 45.45
C VAL A 531 -34.57 9.59 44.18
N LYS A 532 -35.36 9.14 43.20
CA LYS A 532 -34.83 8.65 41.92
C LYS A 532 -34.09 9.75 41.16
N ILE A 533 -34.60 10.98 41.13
CA ILE A 533 -33.93 12.12 40.52
C ILE A 533 -32.57 12.36 41.18
N ARG A 534 -32.52 12.37 42.53
CA ARG A 534 -31.26 12.51 43.28
C ARG A 534 -30.22 11.44 42.92
N THR A 535 -30.67 10.20 42.65
CA THR A 535 -29.74 9.13 42.27
C THR A 535 -29.02 9.33 40.94
N LEU A 536 -29.51 10.22 40.07
CA LEU A 536 -28.87 10.53 38.78
C LEU A 536 -27.52 11.24 38.97
N TYR A 537 -27.34 11.90 40.11
CA TYR A 537 -26.13 12.65 40.47
C TYR A 537 -25.24 11.89 41.49
N CYS A 538 -25.51 10.61 41.69
CA CYS A 538 -24.80 9.75 42.65
C CYS A 538 -23.87 8.76 41.95
N CYS A 539 -22.70 8.49 42.55
CA CYS A 539 -21.80 7.43 42.08
C CYS A 539 -22.42 6.03 42.30
N ALA A 540 -21.79 5.01 41.69
CA ALA A 540 -22.26 3.61 41.74
C ALA A 540 -22.44 3.07 43.19
N ASP A 541 -21.65 3.57 44.15
CA ASP A 541 -21.71 3.13 45.55
C ASP A 541 -22.82 3.85 46.34
N CYS A 542 -23.07 5.12 46.05
CA CYS A 542 -24.04 5.94 46.77
C CYS A 542 -25.47 5.75 46.25
N LYS A 543 -25.62 5.46 44.95
CA LYS A 543 -26.93 5.27 44.32
C LYS A 543 -27.79 4.18 44.99
N PRO A 544 -27.29 2.95 45.25
CA PRO A 544 -28.05 1.95 46.00
C PRO A 544 -28.38 2.40 47.43
N LYS A 545 -27.45 3.06 48.13
CA LYS A 545 -27.64 3.50 49.52
C LYS A 545 -28.78 4.50 49.64
N VAL A 546 -28.86 5.47 48.72
CA VAL A 546 -29.95 6.45 48.66
C VAL A 546 -31.30 5.74 48.45
N MET A 547 -31.38 4.78 47.52
CA MET A 547 -32.60 4.01 47.27
C MET A 547 -33.01 3.15 48.47
N PHE A 548 -32.07 2.45 49.10
CA PHE A 548 -32.34 1.63 50.28
C PHE A 548 -32.82 2.46 51.47
N LYS A 549 -32.20 3.61 51.71
CA LYS A 549 -32.60 4.52 52.80
C LYS A 549 -34.04 5.01 52.61
N ALA A 550 -34.40 5.45 51.41
CA ALA A 550 -35.76 5.88 51.10
C ALA A 550 -36.78 4.73 51.23
N HIS A 551 -36.42 3.51 50.78
CA HIS A 551 -37.30 2.35 50.92
C HIS A 551 -37.57 2.02 52.40
N MET A 552 -36.52 2.03 53.24
CA MET A 552 -36.66 1.85 54.68
C MET A 552 -37.56 2.92 55.28
N GLU A 553 -37.32 4.20 55.00
CA GLU A 553 -38.13 5.31 55.51
C GLU A 553 -39.62 5.20 55.10
N SER A 554 -39.92 4.72 53.89
CA SER A 554 -41.28 4.47 53.41
C SER A 554 -42.00 3.26 54.03
N GLN A 555 -41.27 2.33 54.66
CA GLN A 555 -41.87 1.19 55.38
C GLN A 555 -42.19 1.50 56.85
N TYR A 556 -41.60 2.57 57.40
CA TYR A 556 -41.79 3.01 58.79
C TYR A 556 -42.52 4.36 58.90
N SER A 557 -43.03 4.90 57.79
CA SER A 557 -43.97 6.03 57.72
C SER A 557 -45.35 5.54 57.27
#